data_AF-A0A7Y5EYK4-F1
#
_entry.id   AF-A0A7Y5EYK4-F1
#
_cell.length_a   1.000
_cell.length_b   1.000
_cell.length_c   1.000
_cell.angle_alpha   90.00
_cell.angle_beta   90.00
_cell.angle_gamma   90.00
#
_symmetry.space_group_name_H-M   'P 1'
#
loop_
_entity.id
_entity.type
_entity.pdbx_description
1 polymer ?
#
loop_
_entity_poly.entity_id
_entity_poly.type
_entity_poly.pdbx_seq_one_letter_code
_entity_poly.pdbx_strand_id
1 'polypeptide(L)'
;MPRTLFKNALFITMNPGREIFHGDLLVENDRIAQIVKAGEQTRAKENAPDGELRVIDASGCALLPGFVQTHIHLCQTLFRNQAENLSLLDWLQQKI
;
A
#
# COMPACT_ATOMS: atom_id res chain seq x y z
N MET A 1 -21.43 3.31 4.16
CA MET A 1 -20.04 3.43 4.63
C MET A 1 -19.17 2.62 3.68
N PRO A 2 -18.08 3.17 3.13
CA PRO A 2 -17.29 2.46 2.12
C PRO A 2 -16.60 1.25 2.75
N ARG A 3 -16.77 0.09 2.12
CA ARG A 3 -16.11 -1.18 2.50
C ARG A 3 -15.39 -1.74 1.29
N THR A 4 -14.14 -2.18 1.49
CA THR A 4 -13.35 -2.83 0.44
C THR A 4 -12.81 -4.16 0.97
N LEU A 5 -13.03 -5.23 0.24
CA LEU A 5 -12.48 -6.56 0.51
C LEU A 5 -11.43 -6.89 -0.54
N PHE A 6 -10.18 -7.06 -0.12
CA PHE A 6 -9.11 -7.61 -0.94
C PHE A 6 -9.04 -9.12 -0.70
N LYS A 7 -9.11 -9.92 -1.76
CA LYS A 7 -9.09 -11.39 -1.69
C LYS A 7 -7.79 -11.96 -2.23
N ASN A 8 -7.37 -13.11 -1.69
CA ASN A 8 -6.30 -13.95 -2.22
C ASN A 8 -4.94 -13.24 -2.36
N ALA A 9 -4.67 -12.24 -1.52
CA ALA A 9 -3.41 -11.50 -1.57
C ALA A 9 -2.28 -12.28 -0.87
N LEU A 10 -1.04 -12.10 -1.34
CA LEU A 10 0.15 -12.46 -0.57
C LEU A 10 0.47 -11.31 0.41
N PHE A 11 0.20 -11.50 1.70
CA PHE A 11 0.56 -10.55 2.74
C PHE A 11 2.05 -10.60 3.00
N ILE A 12 2.70 -9.44 2.89
CA ILE A 12 4.06 -9.22 3.37
C ILE A 12 3.95 -8.27 4.56
N THR A 13 3.98 -8.84 5.76
CA THR A 13 3.80 -8.06 6.97
C THR A 13 5.09 -7.39 7.42
N MET A 14 4.95 -6.30 8.18
CA MET A 14 6.05 -5.66 8.92
C MET A 14 5.87 -5.86 10.43
N ASN A 15 5.18 -6.93 10.84
CA ASN A 15 5.03 -7.29 12.24
C ASN A 15 6.37 -7.83 12.81
N PRO A 16 6.53 -7.98 14.14
CA PRO A 16 7.79 -8.46 14.71
C PRO A 16 8.26 -9.81 14.17
N GLY A 17 7.32 -10.69 13.78
CA GLY A 17 7.61 -12.01 13.22
C GLY A 17 7.91 -12.03 11.72
N ARG A 18 7.72 -10.92 11.00
CA ARG A 18 7.86 -10.80 9.55
C ARG A 18 7.11 -11.90 8.78
N GLU A 19 5.90 -12.21 9.24
CA GLU A 19 5.09 -13.27 8.63
C GLU A 19 4.75 -12.93 7.18
N ILE A 20 4.79 -13.96 6.32
CA ILE A 20 4.34 -13.92 4.93
C ILE A 20 3.31 -15.03 4.74
N PHE A 21 2.11 -14.68 4.27
CA PHE A 21 1.02 -15.65 4.12
C PHE A 21 0.00 -15.19 3.08
N HIS A 22 -0.80 -16.12 2.55
CA HIS A 22 -1.95 -15.77 1.71
C HIS A 22 -3.19 -15.51 2.58
N GLY A 23 -4.04 -14.57 2.18
CA GLY A 23 -5.27 -14.27 2.92
C GLY A 23 -6.11 -13.17 2.30
N ASP A 24 -7.04 -12.65 3.11
CA ASP A 24 -7.96 -11.58 2.72
C ASP A 24 -7.86 -10.39 3.71
N LEU A 25 -8.08 -9.17 3.20
CA LEU A 25 -8.15 -7.93 3.99
C LEU A 25 -9.50 -7.26 3.81
N LEU A 26 -10.21 -7.03 4.91
CA LEU A 26 -11.39 -6.18 4.95
C LEU A 26 -11.03 -4.79 5.48
N VAL A 27 -11.32 -3.77 4.67
CA VAL A 27 -11.21 -2.35 5.02
C VAL A 27 -12.61 -1.76 5.18
N GLU A 28 -12.85 -1.09 6.29
CA GLU A 28 -14.10 -0.37 6.58
C GLU A 28 -13.77 1.04 7.06
N ASN A 29 -14.35 2.06 6.43
CA ASN A 29 -14.11 3.47 6.79
C ASN A 29 -12.62 3.82 6.90
N ASP A 30 -11.85 3.46 5.87
CA ASP A 30 -10.41 3.71 5.76
C ASP A 30 -9.55 3.07 6.87
N ARG A 31 -10.09 2.05 7.55
CA ARG A 31 -9.38 1.29 8.58
C ARG A 31 -9.37 -0.19 8.26
N ILE A 32 -8.26 -0.84 8.60
CA ILE A 32 -8.17 -2.31 8.61
C ILE A 32 -9.16 -2.82 9.65
N ALA A 33 -10.23 -3.47 9.20
CA ALA A 33 -11.26 -4.04 10.05
C ALA A 33 -10.96 -5.50 10.41
N GLN A 34 -10.40 -6.25 9.46
CA GLN A 34 -10.04 -7.66 9.65
C GLN A 34 -8.98 -8.10 8.65
N ILE A 35 -8.04 -8.94 9.09
CA ILE A 35 -7.14 -9.72 8.24
C ILE A 35 -7.37 -11.19 8.60
N VAL A 36 -7.51 -12.05 7.60
CA VAL A 36 -7.70 -13.50 7.80
C VAL A 36 -6.72 -14.28 6.93
N LYS A 37 -6.24 -15.43 7.41
CA LYS A 37 -5.35 -16.31 6.63
C LYS A 37 -6.17 -17.14 5.62
N ALA A 38 -5.53 -17.64 4.57
CA ALA A 38 -6.18 -18.47 3.56
C ALA A 38 -6.91 -19.66 4.22
N GLY A 39 -8.17 -19.87 3.84
CA GLY A 39 -9.05 -20.88 4.43
C GLY A 39 -9.95 -20.36 5.56
N GLU A 40 -9.70 -19.16 6.09
CA GLU A 40 -10.58 -18.46 7.01
C GLU A 40 -11.53 -17.52 6.25
N GLN A 41 -12.70 -17.24 6.81
CA GLN A 41 -13.67 -16.32 6.21
C GLN A 41 -13.66 -14.96 6.90
N THR A 42 -13.71 -13.89 6.10
CA THR A 42 -13.99 -12.55 6.63
C THR A 42 -15.44 -12.44 7.06
N ARG A 43 -15.75 -11.46 7.92
CA ARG A 43 -17.14 -11.10 8.27
C ARG A 43 -17.88 -10.36 7.13
N ALA A 44 -17.23 -10.15 5.99
CA ALA A 44 -17.84 -9.46 4.86
C ALA A 44 -18.91 -10.36 4.23
N LYS A 45 -20.14 -9.86 4.14
CA LYS A 45 -21.18 -10.52 3.34
C LYS A 45 -20.91 -10.18 1.88
N GLU A 46 -20.39 -11.13 1.11
CA GLU A 46 -20.10 -10.94 -0.33
C GLU A 46 -21.36 -10.64 -1.14
N ASN A 47 -22.53 -11.07 -0.66
CA ASN A 47 -23.85 -10.78 -1.23
C ASN A 47 -24.48 -9.46 -0.69
N ALA A 48 -23.66 -8.50 -0.29
CA ALA A 48 -24.18 -7.19 0.11
C ALA A 48 -24.83 -6.48 -1.09
N PRO A 49 -25.86 -5.64 -0.89
CA PRO A 49 -26.43 -4.81 -1.94
C PRO A 49 -25.36 -4.03 -2.72
N ASP A 50 -25.59 -3.83 -4.03
CA ASP A 50 -24.69 -3.08 -4.90
C ASP A 50 -24.33 -1.71 -4.28
N GLY A 51 -23.03 -1.45 -4.18
CA GLY A 51 -22.48 -0.21 -3.60
C GLY A 51 -22.12 -0.29 -2.12
N GLU A 52 -22.45 -1.38 -1.40
CA GLU A 52 -22.06 -1.56 0.01
C GLU A 52 -20.69 -2.19 0.22
N LEU A 53 -20.20 -2.97 -0.75
CA LEU A 53 -18.91 -3.67 -0.67
C LEU A 53 -18.20 -3.70 -2.04
N ARG A 54 -17.00 -3.15 -2.09
CA ARG A 54 -16.10 -3.31 -3.24
C ARG A 54 -15.21 -4.53 -3.03
N VAL A 55 -15.26 -5.51 -3.93
CA VAL A 55 -14.37 -6.67 -3.89
C VAL A 55 -13.24 -6.50 -4.90
N ILE A 56 -12.02 -6.77 -4.49
CA ILE A 56 -10.80 -6.72 -5.31
C ILE A 56 -10.12 -8.08 -5.21
N ASP A 57 -10.01 -8.80 -6.32
CA ASP A 57 -9.16 -10.00 -6.40
C ASP A 57 -7.70 -9.57 -6.54
N ALA A 58 -6.89 -9.89 -5.53
CA ALA A 58 -5.47 -9.59 -5.47
C ALA A 58 -4.60 -10.84 -5.68
N SER A 59 -5.16 -11.89 -6.32
CA SER A 59 -4.42 -13.07 -6.74
C SER A 59 -3.18 -12.69 -7.56
N GLY A 60 -2.01 -13.21 -7.15
CA GLY A 60 -0.72 -12.89 -7.80
C GLY A 60 -0.14 -11.51 -7.43
N CYS A 61 -0.79 -10.76 -6.54
CA CYS A 61 -0.27 -9.50 -6.01
C CYS A 61 0.21 -9.65 -4.56
N ALA A 62 1.17 -8.80 -4.17
CA ALA A 62 1.59 -8.64 -2.79
C ALA A 62 0.84 -7.48 -2.14
N LEU A 63 0.35 -7.68 -0.91
CA LEU A 63 -0.23 -6.67 -0.05
C LEU A 63 0.74 -6.38 1.10
N LEU A 64 1.19 -5.14 1.18
CA LEU A 64 2.15 -4.66 2.16
C LEU A 64 1.76 -3.27 2.66
N PRO A 65 2.25 -2.84 3.85
CA PRO A 65 2.13 -1.45 4.26
C PRO A 65 2.69 -0.51 3.18
N GLY A 66 2.01 0.61 2.95
CA GLY A 66 2.49 1.63 2.01
C GLY A 66 3.84 2.18 2.44
N PHE A 67 4.70 2.49 1.46
CA PHE A 67 5.99 3.10 1.74
C PHE A 67 5.83 4.50 2.33
N VAL A 68 6.59 4.78 3.39
CA VAL A 68 6.64 6.11 4.01
C VAL A 68 7.86 6.84 3.50
N GLN A 69 7.65 7.85 2.65
CA GLN A 69 8.72 8.72 2.17
C GLN A 69 8.95 9.85 3.18
N THR A 70 9.99 9.70 4.00
CA THR A 70 10.24 10.59 5.14
C THR A 70 10.79 11.97 4.75
N HIS A 71 11.39 12.10 3.57
CA HIS A 71 11.95 13.36 3.08
C HIS A 71 11.92 13.39 1.55
N ILE A 72 11.46 14.52 0.98
CA ILE A 72 11.55 14.80 -0.45
C ILE A 72 11.57 16.31 -0.68
N HIS A 73 12.40 16.75 -1.62
CA HIS A 73 12.28 18.09 -2.21
C HIS A 73 11.35 18.01 -3.41
N LEU A 74 10.04 18.12 -3.19
CA LEU A 74 9.03 17.82 -4.22
C LEU A 74 9.27 18.60 -5.53
N CYS A 75 9.49 19.91 -5.45
CA CYS A 75 9.71 20.76 -6.63
C CYS A 75 10.98 20.38 -7.41
N GLN A 76 12.02 19.87 -6.74
CA GLN A 76 13.26 19.45 -7.40
C GLN A 76 13.08 18.19 -8.25
N THR A 77 11.94 17.51 -8.15
CA THR A 77 11.59 16.39 -9.04
C THR A 77 11.54 16.83 -10.51
N LEU A 78 11.19 18.09 -10.80
CA LEU A 78 11.21 18.64 -12.15
C LEU A 78 12.61 18.67 -12.77
N PHE A 79 13.65 18.68 -11.94
CA PHE A 79 15.06 18.71 -12.33
C PHE A 79 15.74 17.34 -12.19
N ARG A 80 14.95 16.26 -12.13
CA ARG A 80 15.49 14.91 -12.02
C ARG A 80 16.53 14.67 -13.12
N ASN A 81 17.72 14.24 -12.70
CA ASN A 81 18.90 13.96 -13.54
C ASN A 81 19.58 15.19 -14.20
N GLN A 82 19.29 16.44 -13.79
CA GLN A 82 19.90 17.64 -14.40
C GLN A 82 21.21 18.12 -13.76
N ALA A 83 21.66 17.44 -12.70
CA ALA A 83 22.80 17.87 -11.89
C ALA A 83 23.66 16.69 -11.43
N GLU A 84 23.95 15.78 -12.36
CA GLU A 84 24.87 14.69 -12.13
C GLU A 84 26.31 15.22 -12.01
N ASN A 85 27.13 14.57 -11.18
CA ASN A 85 28.56 14.85 -11.00
C ASN A 85 28.93 16.23 -10.40
N LEU A 86 28.02 16.88 -9.67
CA LEU A 86 28.32 18.10 -8.88
C LEU A 86 28.47 17.80 -7.40
N SER A 87 29.32 18.58 -6.71
CA SER A 87 29.35 18.59 -5.25
C SER A 87 28.06 19.22 -4.70
N LEU A 88 27.73 18.97 -3.43
CA LEU A 88 26.51 19.51 -2.81
C LEU A 88 26.40 21.03 -2.96
N LEU A 89 27.48 21.76 -2.67
CA LEU A 89 27.46 23.23 -2.71
C LEU A 89 27.38 23.76 -4.15
N ASP A 90 28.11 23.14 -5.08
CA ASP A 90 28.04 23.50 -6.50
C ASP A 90 26.65 23.25 -7.07
N TRP A 91 26.03 22.12 -6.70
CA TRP A 91 24.66 21.79 -7.08
C TRP A 91 23.66 22.82 -6.55
N LEU A 92 23.73 23.14 -5.25
CA LEU A 92 22.86 24.14 -4.62
C LEU A 92 22.98 25.52 -5.27
N GLN A 93 24.17 25.91 -5.72
CA GLN A 93 24.38 27.21 -6.34
C GLN A 93 23.97 27.24 -7.82
N GLN A 94 24.21 26.16 -8.57
CA GLN A 94 24.10 26.17 -10.03
C GLN A 94 22.77 25.63 -10.57
N LYS A 95 22.05 24.83 -9.77
CA LYS A 95 20.95 23.97 -10.28
C LYS A 95 19.66 24.04 -9.45
N ILE A 96 19.72 24.60 -8.24
CA ILE A 96 18.58 24.83 -7.36
C ILE A 96 18.30 26.33 -7.31
#